data_AF-A0A6A0HB37-F1
#
_entry.id   AF-A0A6A0HB37-F1
#
_cell.length_a   1.000
_cell.length_b   1.000
_cell.length_c   1.000
_cell.angle_alpha   90.00
_cell.angle_beta   90.00
_cell.angle_gamma   90.00
#
_symmetry.space_group_name_H-M   'P 1'
#
loop_
_entity.id
_entity.type
_entity.pdbx_description
1 polymer ?
#
loop_
_entity_poly.entity_id
_entity_poly.type
_entity_poly.pdbx_seq_one_letter_code
_entity_poly.pdbx_strand_id
1 'polypeptide(L)'
;MSASENSSVGPIIQHMWDQEKEHKAKFEELIPLYRVRPSLLTPIWNVAGFALGAGTALLGKEAAMACTVAVESVITDHYNSQLRALLALPEYDKHEGVQELVRVISKFRDDEMEHHDTGLEHDAEMAPAYQVLTAFVKLGSRAAVWVAERV
;
A
#
# COMPACT_ATOMS: atom_id res chain seq x y z
N MET A 1 -16.65 11.16 14.28
CA MET A 1 -15.76 12.30 14.53
C MET A 1 -14.52 11.75 15.21
N SER A 2 -13.54 11.36 14.41
CA SER A 2 -12.27 10.79 14.88
C SER A 2 -11.29 11.94 15.16
N ALA A 3 -10.36 11.76 16.10
CA ALA A 3 -9.44 12.77 16.62
C ALA A 3 -8.47 13.41 15.58
N SER A 4 -8.58 13.09 14.28
CA SER A 4 -7.69 13.59 13.23
C SER A 4 -8.19 14.83 12.48
N GLU A 5 -9.49 15.14 12.52
CA GLU A 5 -10.10 16.23 11.71
C GLU A 5 -9.59 17.64 12.08
N ASN A 6 -8.93 17.80 13.24
CA ASN A 6 -8.46 19.09 13.77
C ASN A 6 -6.92 19.21 13.84
N SER A 7 -6.19 18.29 13.18
CA SER A 7 -4.72 18.33 13.08
C SER A 7 -4.28 18.79 11.68
N SER A 8 -3.09 19.38 11.56
CA SER A 8 -2.50 19.77 10.25
C SER A 8 -2.31 18.60 9.27
N VAL A 9 -2.48 17.36 9.74
CA VAL A 9 -2.23 16.11 9.03
C VAL A 9 -3.51 15.48 8.49
N GLY A 10 -4.69 15.91 8.99
CA GLY A 10 -5.99 15.37 8.57
C GLY A 10 -6.22 15.43 7.05
N PRO A 11 -5.98 16.58 6.38
CA PRO A 11 -6.12 16.69 4.93
C PRO A 11 -5.18 15.76 4.14
N ILE A 12 -3.96 15.55 4.64
CA ILE A 12 -2.96 14.68 4.00
C ILE A 12 -3.41 13.22 4.06
N ILE A 13 -3.81 12.75 5.25
CA ILE A 13 -4.34 11.39 5.41
C ILE A 13 -5.60 11.19 4.55
N GLN A 14 -6.45 12.20 4.45
CA GLN A 14 -7.64 12.16 3.60
C GLN A 14 -7.27 12.03 2.12
N HIS A 15 -6.25 12.77 1.65
CA HIS A 15 -5.75 12.68 0.28
C HIS A 15 -5.24 11.28 -0.05
N MET A 16 -4.35 10.73 0.78
CA MET A 16 -3.83 9.36 0.62
C MET A 16 -4.97 8.34 0.63
N TRP A 17 -5.92 8.49 1.54
CA TRP A 17 -7.09 7.61 1.63
C TRP A 17 -7.99 7.66 0.39
N ASP A 18 -8.10 8.81 -0.28
CA ASP A 18 -8.85 8.91 -1.51
C ASP A 18 -8.11 8.25 -2.68
N GLN A 19 -6.77 8.33 -2.74
CA GLN A 19 -5.95 7.55 -3.69
C GLN A 19 -6.12 6.03 -3.47
N GLU A 20 -6.04 5.56 -2.22
CA GLU A 20 -6.25 4.14 -1.88
C GLU A 20 -7.61 3.59 -2.32
N LYS A 21 -8.67 4.41 -2.24
CA LYS A 21 -9.99 4.03 -2.76
C LYS A 21 -9.98 3.88 -4.26
N GLU A 22 -9.29 4.76 -4.99
CA GLU A 22 -9.14 4.63 -6.44
C GLU A 22 -8.39 3.34 -6.79
N HIS A 23 -7.32 3.03 -6.05
CA HIS A 23 -6.54 1.81 -6.23
C HIS A 23 -7.41 0.56 -6.04
N LYS A 24 -8.11 0.50 -4.91
CA LYS A 24 -9.04 -0.59 -4.59
C LYS A 24 -10.13 -0.73 -5.65
N ALA A 25 -10.76 0.37 -6.05
CA ALA A 25 -11.82 0.36 -7.05
C ALA A 25 -11.32 -0.17 -8.40
N LYS A 26 -10.11 0.24 -8.83
CA LYS A 26 -9.53 -0.28 -10.06
C LYS A 26 -9.22 -1.77 -9.95
N PHE A 27 -8.67 -2.26 -8.84
CA PHE A 27 -8.47 -3.72 -8.70
C PHE A 27 -9.79 -4.50 -8.64
N GLU A 28 -10.84 -3.97 -8.02
CA GLU A 28 -12.18 -4.57 -8.02
C GLU A 28 -12.79 -4.66 -9.43
N GLU A 29 -12.41 -3.76 -10.34
CA GLU A 29 -12.75 -3.82 -11.76
C GLU A 29 -11.90 -4.87 -12.51
N LEU A 30 -10.58 -4.87 -12.28
CA LEU A 30 -9.63 -5.69 -13.04
C LEU A 30 -9.68 -7.18 -12.68
N ILE A 31 -9.90 -7.52 -11.41
CA ILE A 31 -9.96 -8.91 -10.92
C ILE A 31 -10.99 -9.75 -11.70
N PRO A 32 -12.29 -9.35 -11.79
CA PRO A 32 -13.26 -10.11 -12.55
C PRO A 32 -13.02 -10.04 -14.07
N LEU A 33 -12.54 -8.91 -14.58
CA LEU A 33 -12.21 -8.73 -16.00
C LEU A 33 -11.20 -9.77 -16.49
N TYR A 34 -10.12 -9.94 -15.72
CA TYR A 34 -9.06 -10.92 -16.01
C TYR A 34 -9.31 -12.31 -15.41
N ARG A 35 -10.48 -12.52 -14.79
CA ARG A 35 -10.87 -13.78 -14.14
C ARG A 35 -9.83 -14.27 -13.12
N VAL A 36 -9.19 -13.33 -12.44
CA VAL A 36 -8.25 -13.63 -11.36
C VAL A 36 -9.05 -14.10 -10.15
N ARG A 37 -8.59 -15.16 -9.50
CA ARG A 37 -9.17 -15.61 -8.24
C ARG A 37 -8.62 -14.69 -7.12
N PRO A 38 -9.48 -13.97 -6.37
CA PRO A 38 -9.03 -13.20 -5.22
C PRO A 38 -8.43 -14.10 -4.14
N SER A 39 -7.54 -13.54 -3.31
CA SER A 39 -6.99 -14.29 -2.18
C SER A 39 -8.11 -14.67 -1.20
N LEU A 40 -8.10 -15.93 -0.74
CA LEU A 40 -9.06 -16.39 0.28
C LEU A 40 -8.89 -15.67 1.63
N LEU A 41 -7.71 -15.11 1.86
CA LEU A 41 -7.34 -14.46 3.12
C LEU A 41 -7.65 -12.97 3.13
N THR A 42 -8.23 -12.41 2.06
CA THR A 42 -8.63 -11.00 1.96
C THR A 42 -9.38 -10.49 3.22
N PRO A 43 -10.37 -11.22 3.79
CA PRO A 43 -11.05 -10.74 5.00
C PRO A 43 -10.12 -10.60 6.21
N ILE A 44 -9.12 -11.48 6.33
CA ILE A 44 -8.13 -11.46 7.42
C ILE A 44 -7.20 -10.27 7.25
N TRP A 45 -6.74 -10.01 6.01
CA TRP A 45 -5.87 -8.88 5.70
C TRP A 45 -6.55 -7.54 5.92
N ASN A 46 -7.85 -7.41 5.61
CA ASN A 46 -8.62 -6.20 5.89
C ASN A 46 -8.66 -5.89 7.39
N VAL A 47 -8.88 -6.90 8.22
CA VAL A 47 -8.89 -6.73 9.69
C VAL A 47 -7.48 -6.41 10.19
N ALA A 48 -6.46 -7.09 9.70
CA ALA A 48 -5.07 -6.86 10.10
C ALA A 48 -4.59 -5.45 9.74
N GLY A 49 -4.88 -4.98 8.51
CA GLY A 49 -4.53 -3.63 8.06
C GLY A 49 -5.23 -2.55 8.89
N PHE A 50 -6.53 -2.70 9.18
CA PHE A 50 -7.25 -1.78 10.05
C PHE A 50 -6.68 -1.76 11.47
N ALA A 51 -6.44 -2.93 12.06
CA ALA A 51 -5.90 -3.04 13.42
C ALA A 51 -4.49 -2.44 13.52
N LEU A 52 -3.65 -2.64 12.50
CA LEU A 52 -2.32 -2.05 12.41
C LEU A 52 -2.41 -0.52 12.37
N GLY A 53 -3.16 0.04 11.42
CA GLY A 53 -3.30 1.49 11.26
C GLY A 53 -3.94 2.17 12.47
N ALA A 54 -5.01 1.59 13.02
CA ALA A 54 -5.64 2.10 14.24
C ALA A 54 -4.70 2.01 15.46
N GLY A 55 -3.97 0.90 15.59
CA GLY A 55 -3.00 0.70 16.67
C GLY A 55 -1.88 1.74 16.64
N THR A 56 -1.32 2.01 15.46
CA THR A 56 -0.24 3.00 15.30
C THR A 56 -0.75 4.43 15.46
N ALA A 57 -1.97 4.73 15.01
CA ALA A 57 -2.60 6.03 15.24
C ALA A 57 -2.82 6.32 16.74
N LEU A 58 -3.18 5.31 17.54
CA LEU A 58 -3.30 5.44 18.99
C LEU A 58 -1.95 5.72 19.68
N LEU A 59 -0.83 5.31 19.07
CA LEU A 59 0.52 5.58 19.57
C LEU A 59 1.03 6.98 19.19
N GLY A 60 0.34 7.70 18.30
CA GLY A 60 0.67 9.06 17.89
C GLY A 60 0.85 9.21 16.38
N LYS A 61 0.96 10.46 15.94
CA LYS A 61 1.12 10.83 14.53
C LYS A 61 2.40 10.20 13.94
N GLU A 62 3.50 10.31 14.65
CA GLU A 62 4.82 9.84 14.22
C GLU A 62 4.81 8.32 14.02
N ALA A 63 4.17 7.57 14.93
CA ALA A 63 4.03 6.12 14.82
C ALA A 63 3.12 5.71 13.65
N ALA A 64 2.03 6.45 13.41
CA ALA A 64 1.18 6.23 12.23
C ALA A 64 1.95 6.48 10.93
N MET A 65 2.70 7.59 10.84
CA MET A 65 3.53 7.89 9.67
C MET A 65 4.66 6.88 9.48
N ALA A 66 5.29 6.41 10.57
CA ALA A 66 6.27 5.33 10.50
C ALA A 66 5.69 4.02 9.97
N CYS A 67 4.43 3.73 10.32
CA CYS A 67 3.71 2.59 9.77
C CYS A 67 3.46 2.75 8.27
N THR A 68 2.97 3.91 7.83
CA THR A 68 2.77 4.25 6.42
C THR A 68 4.07 4.09 5.63
N VAL A 69 5.17 4.74 6.04
CA VAL A 69 6.50 4.60 5.42
C VAL A 69 6.93 3.13 5.32
N ALA A 70 6.69 2.35 6.37
CA ALA A 70 7.06 0.95 6.38
C ALA A 70 6.23 0.12 5.39
N VAL A 71 4.90 0.28 5.38
CA VAL A 71 3.98 -0.42 4.47
C VAL A 71 4.28 -0.02 3.03
N GLU A 72 4.32 1.28 2.74
CA GLU A 72 4.45 1.75 1.36
C GLU A 72 5.77 1.35 0.74
N SER A 73 6.88 1.36 1.51
CA SER A 73 8.13 0.84 0.96
C SER A 73 8.04 -0.62 0.50
N VAL A 74 7.22 -1.45 1.17
CA VAL A 74 7.01 -2.85 0.78
C VAL A 74 6.07 -2.95 -0.41
N ILE A 75 5.02 -2.13 -0.47
CA ILE A 75 4.08 -2.12 -1.59
C ILE A 75 4.76 -1.58 -2.86
N THR A 76 5.52 -0.49 -2.78
CA THR A 76 6.35 0.03 -3.88
C THR A 76 7.32 -1.04 -4.40
N ASP A 77 8.01 -1.77 -3.53
CA ASP A 77 8.91 -2.88 -3.91
C ASP A 77 8.15 -4.01 -4.62
N HIS A 78 6.95 -4.34 -4.14
CA HIS A 78 6.08 -5.34 -4.74
C HIS A 78 5.61 -4.91 -6.14
N TYR A 79 5.10 -3.68 -6.30
CA TYR A 79 4.70 -3.16 -7.60
C TYR A 79 5.89 -3.07 -8.57
N ASN A 80 7.06 -2.64 -8.13
CA ASN A 80 8.27 -2.68 -8.96
C ASN A 80 8.60 -4.11 -9.44
N SER A 81 8.36 -5.11 -8.62
CA SER A 81 8.54 -6.52 -9.00
C SER A 81 7.49 -6.98 -10.01
N GLN A 82 6.23 -6.58 -9.84
CA GLN A 82 5.17 -6.84 -10.81
C GLN A 82 5.45 -6.17 -12.16
N LEU A 83 5.88 -4.90 -12.17
CA LEU A 83 6.24 -4.18 -13.38
C LEU A 83 7.38 -4.88 -14.14
N ARG A 84 8.43 -5.32 -13.43
CA ARG A 84 9.51 -6.11 -14.05
C ARG A 84 8.98 -7.39 -14.69
N ALA A 85 8.08 -8.10 -14.01
CA ALA A 85 7.49 -9.33 -14.54
C ALA A 85 6.64 -9.06 -15.79
N LEU A 86 5.78 -8.04 -15.74
CA LEU A 86 4.89 -7.68 -16.86
C LEU A 86 5.66 -7.19 -18.08
N LEU A 87 6.69 -6.35 -17.89
CA LEU A 87 7.54 -5.85 -18.99
C LEU A 87 8.38 -6.95 -19.64
N ALA A 88 8.66 -8.04 -18.92
CA ALA A 88 9.38 -9.19 -19.45
C ALA A 88 8.46 -10.17 -20.22
N LEU A 89 7.14 -9.98 -20.19
CA LEU A 89 6.21 -10.84 -20.92
C LEU A 89 6.33 -10.60 -22.44
N PRO A 90 6.46 -11.66 -23.26
CA PRO A 90 6.40 -11.55 -24.73
C PRO A 90 5.12 -10.88 -25.27
N GLU A 91 4.05 -10.89 -24.47
CA GLU A 91 2.76 -10.31 -24.75
C GLU A 91 2.73 -8.79 -24.54
N TYR A 92 3.72 -8.19 -23.86
CA TYR A 92 3.72 -6.76 -23.56
C TYR A 92 3.51 -5.89 -24.80
N ASP A 93 4.23 -6.16 -25.89
CA ASP A 93 4.10 -5.41 -27.15
C ASP A 93 2.87 -5.80 -27.99
N LYS A 94 2.18 -6.89 -27.62
CA LYS A 94 1.15 -7.53 -28.45
C LYS A 94 -0.25 -7.45 -27.84
N HIS A 95 -0.35 -7.20 -26.54
CA HIS A 95 -1.60 -7.27 -25.81
C HIS A 95 -1.84 -5.99 -25.02
N GLU A 96 -2.83 -5.21 -25.46
CA GLU A 96 -3.15 -3.91 -24.87
C GLU A 96 -3.49 -4.01 -23.37
N GLY A 97 -4.13 -5.09 -22.93
CA GLY A 97 -4.41 -5.31 -21.50
C GLY A 97 -3.16 -5.44 -20.63
N VAL A 98 -2.05 -5.99 -21.15
CA VAL A 98 -0.78 -6.06 -20.40
C VAL A 98 -0.17 -4.66 -20.29
N GLN A 99 -0.26 -3.86 -21.36
CA GLN A 99 0.18 -2.46 -21.34
C GLN A 99 -0.68 -1.60 -20.40
N GLU A 100 -1.99 -1.84 -20.33
CA GLU A 100 -2.88 -1.19 -19.36
C GLU A 100 -2.47 -1.55 -17.93
N LEU A 101 -2.23 -2.83 -17.63
CA LEU A 101 -1.76 -3.26 -16.31
C LEU A 101 -0.44 -2.58 -15.93
N VAL A 102 0.52 -2.49 -16.86
CA VAL A 102 1.77 -1.77 -16.63
C VAL A 102 1.52 -0.30 -16.30
N ARG A 103 0.62 0.38 -17.02
CA ARG A 103 0.26 1.79 -16.74
C ARG A 103 -0.39 1.95 -15.37
N VAL A 104 -1.36 1.10 -15.04
CA VAL A 104 -2.09 1.14 -13.76
C VAL A 104 -1.13 0.90 -12.59
N ILE A 105 -0.33 -0.16 -12.65
CA ILE A 105 0.60 -0.50 -11.57
C ILE A 105 1.71 0.55 -11.46
N SER A 106 2.15 1.16 -12.58
CA SER A 106 3.11 2.27 -12.53
C SER A 106 2.54 3.48 -11.79
N LYS A 107 1.29 3.87 -12.08
CA LYS A 107 0.60 4.95 -11.36
C LYS A 107 0.56 4.65 -9.86
N PHE A 108 0.06 3.46 -9.48
CA PHE A 108 -0.09 3.13 -8.05
C PHE A 108 1.26 3.07 -7.35
N ARG A 109 2.30 2.55 -8.00
CA ARG A 109 3.68 2.57 -7.50
C ARG A 109 4.21 3.99 -7.25
N ASP A 110 3.88 4.93 -8.14
CA ASP A 110 4.26 6.34 -7.97
C ASP A 110 3.47 6.98 -6.80
N ASP A 111 2.17 6.70 -6.69
CA ASP A 111 1.33 7.14 -5.57
C ASP A 111 1.88 6.61 -4.23
N GLU A 112 2.25 5.33 -4.12
CA GLU A 112 2.84 4.79 -2.88
C GLU A 112 4.19 5.41 -2.53
N MET A 113 4.98 5.80 -3.53
CA MET A 113 6.24 6.47 -3.29
C MET A 113 6.00 7.90 -2.76
N GLU A 114 4.98 8.59 -3.26
CA GLU A 114 4.53 9.87 -2.71
C GLU A 114 4.01 9.72 -1.27
N HIS A 115 3.21 8.68 -1.00
CA HIS A 115 2.74 8.34 0.35
C HIS A 115 3.89 8.08 1.32
N HIS A 116 4.89 7.31 0.88
CA HIS A 116 6.12 7.05 1.64
C HIS A 116 6.86 8.35 1.97
N ASP A 117 7.11 9.20 0.98
CA ASP A 117 7.86 10.43 1.16
C ASP A 117 7.10 11.43 2.04
N THR A 118 5.78 11.51 1.86
CA THR A 118 4.87 12.26 2.75
C THR A 118 4.99 11.79 4.20
N GLY A 119 5.05 10.48 4.44
CA GLY A 119 5.26 9.94 5.78
C GLY A 119 6.58 10.39 6.41
N LEU A 120 7.66 10.43 5.63
CA LEU A 120 8.96 10.95 6.08
C LEU A 120 8.92 12.45 6.39
N GLU A 121 8.29 13.24 5.53
CA GLU A 121 8.10 14.69 5.72
C GLU A 121 7.26 15.02 6.96
N HIS A 122 6.39 14.11 7.37
CA HIS A 122 5.52 14.24 8.53
C HIS A 122 6.01 13.49 9.77
N ASP A 123 7.32 13.52 10.01
CA ASP A 123 7.98 13.10 11.25
C ASP A 123 7.93 11.59 11.54
N ALA A 124 7.79 10.73 10.52
CA ALA A 124 7.85 9.27 10.71
C ALA A 124 9.09 8.83 11.50
N GLU A 125 10.26 9.39 11.20
CA GLU A 125 11.54 9.03 11.84
C GLU A 125 11.59 9.42 13.34
N MET A 126 10.69 10.30 13.78
CA MET A 126 10.56 10.70 15.18
C MET A 126 9.76 9.71 16.02
N ALA A 127 9.21 8.66 15.41
CA ALA A 127 8.45 7.64 16.13
C ALA A 127 9.31 6.95 17.21
N PRO A 128 8.76 6.70 18.41
CA PRO A 128 9.45 5.92 19.43
C PRO A 128 9.86 4.55 18.90
N ALA A 129 11.15 4.23 19.01
CA ALA A 129 11.73 3.00 18.46
C ALA A 129 11.46 2.80 16.95
N TYR A 130 11.46 3.88 16.16
CA TYR A 130 11.20 3.90 14.71
C TYR A 130 11.77 2.69 13.97
N GLN A 131 13.07 2.43 14.09
CA GLN A 131 13.72 1.31 13.38
C GLN A 131 13.11 -0.06 13.71
N VAL A 132 12.72 -0.29 14.96
CA VAL A 132 12.10 -1.55 15.41
C VAL A 132 10.68 -1.66 14.87
N LEU A 133 9.89 -0.58 14.99
CA LEU A 133 8.53 -0.52 14.46
C LEU A 133 8.52 -0.75 12.95
N THR A 134 9.35 -0.01 12.22
CA THR A 134 9.49 -0.11 10.77
C THR A 134 9.94 -1.51 10.35
N ALA A 135 10.93 -2.10 11.01
CA ALA A 135 11.38 -3.45 10.69
C ALA A 135 10.27 -4.50 10.90
N PHE A 136 9.53 -4.39 12.00
CA PHE A 136 8.41 -5.27 12.31
C PHE A 136 7.29 -5.15 11.27
N VAL A 137 6.86 -3.92 10.97
CA VAL A 137 5.82 -3.66 9.97
C VAL A 137 6.26 -4.15 8.58
N LYS A 138 7.49 -3.85 8.16
CA LYS A 138 8.02 -4.34 6.87
C LYS A 138 8.03 -5.87 6.79
N LEU A 139 8.43 -6.56 7.86
CA LEU A 139 8.41 -8.02 7.92
C LEU A 139 6.98 -8.54 7.78
N GLY A 140 6.03 -7.97 8.53
CA GLY A 140 4.62 -8.33 8.48
C GLY A 140 4.02 -8.13 7.10
N SER A 141 4.21 -6.95 6.49
CA SER A 141 3.70 -6.64 5.15
C SER A 141 4.29 -7.56 4.09
N ARG A 142 5.60 -7.84 4.13
CA ARG A 142 6.23 -8.78 3.17
C ARG A 142 5.68 -10.19 3.31
N ALA A 143 5.46 -10.65 4.55
CA ALA A 143 4.85 -11.94 4.80
C ALA A 143 3.41 -11.99 4.27
N ALA A 144 2.61 -10.94 4.50
CA ALA A 144 1.24 -10.85 4.01
C ALA A 144 1.18 -10.91 2.47
N VAL A 145 2.01 -10.12 1.77
CA VAL A 145 2.14 -10.15 0.31
C VAL A 145 2.52 -11.56 -0.17
N TRP A 146 3.56 -12.17 0.42
CA TRP A 146 4.03 -13.49 0.02
C TRP A 146 2.95 -14.58 0.17
N VAL A 147 2.15 -14.52 1.24
CA VAL A 147 1.03 -15.46 1.44
C VAL A 147 -0.10 -15.16 0.46
N ALA A 148 -0.48 -13.89 0.28
CA ALA A 148 -1.60 -13.48 -0.58
C ALA A 148 -1.37 -13.85 -2.06
N GLU A 149 -0.13 -13.82 -2.54
CA GLU A 149 0.24 -14.29 -3.88
C GLU A 149 -0.03 -15.78 -4.13
N ARG A 150 -0.17 -16.58 -3.05
CA ARG A 150 -0.21 -18.05 -3.12
C ARG A 150 -1.58 -18.66 -2.80
N VAL A 151 -2.43 -17.95 -2.06
CA VAL A 151 -3.64 -18.50 -1.40
C VAL A 151 -4.90 -17.74 -1.76
#